data_AF-A0A286UFC4-F1
#
_entry.id   AF-A0A286UFC4-F1
#
_cell.length_a   1.000
_cell.length_b   1.000
_cell.length_c   1.000
_cell.angle_alpha   90.00
_cell.angle_beta   90.00
_cell.angle_gamma   90.00
#
_symmetry.space_group_name_H-M   'P 1'
#
loop_
_entity.id
_entity.type
_entity.pdbx_description
1 polymer ?
#
loop_
_entity_poly.entity_id
_entity_poly.type
_entity_poly.pdbx_seq_one_letter_code
_entity_poly.pdbx_strand_id
1 'polypeptide(L)'
;MISLDIYEHILERNRISHIYTWFRTPALILGVSEIAAYLRVSSLAIALFDFVSTIPGELRLYSRQSSFKRTSPACIFFILVRYISVAALVTSNVGFFAEGFTLVACRHFYLIAPVLKLMATLVSQVIIGVRTYAIARKSRWVVWALGILFVITLVPEIMGNVVRRVVVQKHGRLVFRFLCTAMIFDAVAMGIASYYLILSSRGMKYPMVTDLSRMMLQEGIVYFLALTAFNILNLVLFRGDNFEMQSAATTLGQAVTMIFSQKLILSLSDCTFEQHQLREREYSTSSEFLPDSRIMLHPSVPPPLFPFTLIRRHIPLLVVTLHTRDPDRLGFV
;
A
#
# COMPACT_ATOMS: atom_id res chain seq x y z
N MET A 1 24.14 -27.32 25.44
CA MET A 1 23.43 -26.34 24.60
C MET A 1 22.24 -26.92 23.83
N ILE A 2 22.13 -28.25 23.63
CA ILE A 2 21.02 -28.88 22.87
C ILE A 2 19.72 -29.03 23.71
N SER A 3 19.81 -29.06 25.05
CA SER A 3 18.61 -29.22 25.92
C SER A 3 17.74 -27.97 26.06
N LEU A 4 18.25 -26.77 25.78
CA LEU A 4 17.43 -25.55 25.87
C LEU A 4 16.49 -25.40 24.67
N ASP A 5 16.95 -25.74 23.46
CA ASP A 5 16.11 -25.67 22.24
C ASP A 5 14.90 -26.61 22.31
N ILE A 6 15.05 -27.80 22.91
CA ILE A 6 13.93 -28.75 23.04
C ILE A 6 12.90 -28.23 24.05
N TYR A 7 13.34 -27.54 25.11
CA TYR A 7 12.45 -27.03 26.14
C TYR A 7 11.66 -25.80 25.67
N GLU A 8 12.29 -24.89 24.93
CA GLU A 8 11.57 -23.79 24.27
C GLU A 8 10.54 -24.33 23.26
N HIS A 9 10.90 -25.34 22.48
CA HIS A 9 9.98 -25.88 21.47
C HIS A 9 8.74 -26.56 22.10
N ILE A 10 8.86 -27.14 23.29
CA ILE A 10 7.75 -27.74 24.04
C ILE A 10 6.89 -26.68 24.72
N LEU A 11 7.49 -25.64 25.31
CA LEU A 11 6.79 -24.52 25.95
C LEU A 11 5.99 -23.70 24.93
N GLU A 12 6.55 -23.47 23.74
CA GLU A 12 5.86 -22.81 22.65
C GLU A 12 4.67 -23.64 22.15
N ARG A 13 4.80 -24.97 22.13
CA ARG A 13 3.70 -25.88 21.76
C ARG A 13 2.52 -25.80 22.72
N ASN A 14 2.77 -25.70 24.03
CA ASN A 14 1.71 -25.67 25.04
C ASN A 14 1.02 -24.30 25.13
N ARG A 15 1.74 -23.20 24.97
CA ARG A 15 1.14 -21.86 25.01
C ARG A 15 0.24 -21.61 23.79
N ILE A 16 0.63 -22.16 22.65
CA ILE A 16 -0.16 -22.16 21.43
C ILE A 16 -1.48 -22.94 21.63
N SER A 17 -1.45 -24.11 22.28
CA SER A 17 -2.64 -24.95 22.53
C SER A 17 -3.78 -24.20 23.24
N HIS A 18 -3.45 -23.34 24.21
CA HIS A 18 -4.44 -22.56 24.96
C HIS A 18 -5.14 -21.48 24.13
N ILE A 19 -4.49 -20.93 23.10
CA ILE A 19 -5.11 -19.97 22.18
C ILE A 19 -6.09 -20.70 21.24
N TYR A 20 -5.77 -21.95 20.85
CA TYR A 20 -6.67 -22.76 20.03
C TYR A 20 -7.96 -23.12 20.75
N THR A 21 -7.95 -23.39 22.06
CA THR A 21 -9.17 -23.72 22.81
C THR A 21 -10.16 -22.56 22.89
N TRP A 22 -9.70 -21.31 22.99
CA TRP A 22 -10.58 -20.12 23.00
C TRP A 22 -11.30 -19.89 21.67
N PHE A 23 -10.67 -20.23 20.54
CA PHE A 23 -11.33 -20.16 19.23
C PHE A 23 -12.23 -21.38 18.95
N ARG A 24 -11.99 -22.53 19.61
CA ARG A 24 -12.68 -23.79 19.31
C ARG A 24 -14.07 -23.88 19.92
N THR A 25 -14.31 -23.30 21.10
CA THR A 25 -15.60 -23.39 21.81
C THR A 25 -16.77 -22.72 21.08
N PRO A 26 -16.67 -21.48 20.54
CA PRO A 26 -17.75 -20.90 19.74
C PRO A 26 -17.93 -21.58 18.37
N ALA A 27 -16.85 -22.11 17.78
CA ALA A 27 -16.88 -22.82 16.50
C ALA A 27 -17.48 -24.24 16.56
N LEU A 28 -17.77 -24.74 17.77
CA LEU A 28 -18.42 -26.03 17.97
C LEU A 28 -19.95 -25.91 18.05
N ILE A 29 -20.47 -24.69 18.32
CA ILE A 29 -21.89 -24.41 18.46
C ILE A 29 -22.50 -23.93 17.13
N LEU A 30 -21.71 -23.21 16.32
CA LEU A 30 -22.06 -22.80 14.95
C LEU A 30 -21.20 -23.59 13.96
N GLY A 31 -21.77 -24.00 12.83
CA GLY A 31 -21.00 -24.70 11.80
C GLY A 31 -19.83 -23.84 11.33
N VAL A 32 -18.64 -24.43 11.12
CA VAL A 32 -17.45 -23.70 10.61
C VAL A 32 -17.76 -22.96 9.29
N SER A 33 -18.61 -23.55 8.46
CA SER A 33 -19.13 -22.99 7.21
C SER A 33 -20.01 -21.76 7.43
N GLU A 34 -20.86 -21.78 8.45
CA GLU A 34 -21.72 -20.64 8.81
C GLU A 34 -20.87 -19.46 9.27
N ILE A 35 -19.88 -19.69 10.13
CA ILE A 35 -18.98 -18.64 10.59
C ILE A 35 -18.19 -18.06 9.41
N ALA A 36 -17.71 -18.90 8.49
CA ALA A 36 -17.04 -18.45 7.29
C ALA A 36 -17.96 -17.58 6.40
N ALA A 37 -19.22 -17.98 6.24
CA ALA A 37 -20.22 -17.21 5.51
C ALA A 37 -20.50 -15.85 6.19
N TYR A 38 -20.71 -15.82 7.51
CA TYR A 38 -20.94 -14.59 8.27
C TYR A 38 -19.74 -13.64 8.20
N LEU A 39 -18.51 -14.15 8.30
CA LEU A 39 -17.30 -13.34 8.16
C LEU A 39 -17.18 -12.72 6.76
N ARG A 40 -17.50 -13.49 5.72
CA ARG A 40 -17.51 -13.00 4.33
C ARG A 40 -18.55 -11.91 4.12
N VAL A 41 -19.79 -12.13 4.53
CA VAL A 41 -20.87 -11.14 4.42
C VAL A 41 -20.53 -9.88 5.21
N SER A 42 -20.01 -10.02 6.43
CA SER A 42 -19.56 -8.90 7.25
C SER A 42 -18.43 -8.12 6.57
N SER A 43 -17.42 -8.82 6.01
CA SER A 43 -16.32 -8.17 5.30
C SER A 43 -16.79 -7.40 4.07
N LEU A 44 -17.78 -7.93 3.32
CA LEU A 44 -18.37 -7.27 2.16
C LEU A 44 -19.18 -6.04 2.57
N ALA A 45 -19.95 -6.13 3.66
CA ALA A 45 -20.71 -5.01 4.19
C ALA A 45 -19.79 -3.86 4.65
N ILE A 46 -18.71 -4.19 5.39
CA ILE A 46 -17.71 -3.20 5.82
C ILE A 46 -17.02 -2.57 4.61
N ALA A 47 -16.61 -3.38 3.62
CA ALA A 47 -15.99 -2.90 2.40
C ALA A 47 -16.92 -1.99 1.59
N LEU A 48 -18.20 -2.34 1.48
CA LEU A 48 -19.20 -1.54 0.77
C LEU A 48 -19.47 -0.22 1.48
N PHE A 49 -19.60 -0.24 2.81
CA PHE A 49 -19.79 0.97 3.61
C PHE A 49 -18.63 1.95 3.44
N ASP A 50 -17.39 1.46 3.52
CA ASP A 50 -16.21 2.31 3.32
C ASP A 50 -16.09 2.77 1.86
N PHE A 51 -16.42 1.92 0.89
CA PHE A 51 -16.51 2.31 -0.51
C PHE A 51 -17.47 3.49 -0.69
N VAL A 52 -18.70 3.41 -0.19
CA VAL A 52 -19.68 4.51 -0.32
C VAL A 52 -19.19 5.76 0.41
N SER A 53 -18.62 5.61 1.61
CA SER A 53 -18.14 6.72 2.42
C SER A 53 -16.95 7.47 1.81
N THR A 54 -16.15 6.81 0.98
CA THR A 54 -14.97 7.42 0.32
C THR A 54 -15.27 8.08 -1.02
N ILE A 55 -16.46 7.89 -1.60
CA ILE A 55 -16.90 8.54 -2.85
C ILE A 55 -16.72 10.08 -2.83
N PRO A 56 -17.16 10.83 -1.80
CA PRO A 56 -16.98 12.28 -1.80
C PRO A 56 -15.50 12.71 -1.79
N GLY A 57 -14.63 11.94 -1.13
CA GLY A 57 -13.18 12.18 -1.15
C GLY A 57 -12.59 11.96 -2.54
N GLU A 58 -13.04 10.91 -3.24
CA GLU A 58 -12.65 10.63 -4.62
C GLU A 58 -13.12 11.72 -5.59
N LEU A 59 -14.36 12.18 -5.47
CA LEU A 59 -14.88 13.28 -6.31
C LEU A 59 -14.07 14.56 -6.10
N ARG A 60 -13.62 14.85 -4.86
CA ARG A 60 -12.71 15.97 -4.58
C ARG A 60 -11.32 15.76 -5.19
N LEU A 61 -10.81 14.53 -5.18
CA LEU A 61 -9.53 14.20 -5.81
C LEU A 61 -9.59 14.40 -7.33
N TYR A 62 -10.70 14.01 -7.96
CA TYR A 62 -10.92 14.23 -9.39
C TYR A 62 -11.15 15.70 -9.74
N SER A 63 -11.96 16.42 -8.97
CA SER A 63 -12.26 17.82 -9.25
C SER A 63 -11.03 18.72 -9.15
N ARG A 64 -10.06 18.36 -8.30
CA ARG A 64 -8.77 19.06 -8.20
C ARG A 64 -7.85 18.84 -9.41
N GLN A 65 -8.10 17.83 -10.24
CA GLN A 65 -7.31 17.58 -11.44
C GLN A 65 -7.86 18.39 -12.62
N SER A 66 -7.26 19.56 -12.87
CA SER A 66 -7.64 20.46 -13.97
C SER A 66 -7.54 19.83 -15.37
N SER A 67 -6.77 18.76 -15.56
CA SER A 67 -6.66 18.08 -16.85
C SER A 67 -6.54 16.57 -16.72
N PHE A 68 -7.41 15.84 -17.44
CA PHE A 68 -7.42 14.39 -17.51
C PHE A 68 -6.10 13.79 -18.06
N LYS A 69 -5.36 14.57 -18.87
CA LYS A 69 -4.09 14.15 -19.48
C LYS A 69 -2.89 14.17 -18.52
N ARG A 70 -3.02 14.78 -17.34
CA ARG A 70 -1.94 14.87 -16.33
C ARG A 70 -2.41 14.27 -15.00
N THR A 71 -2.87 13.02 -15.05
CA THR A 71 -3.32 12.28 -13.86
C THR A 71 -2.16 12.12 -12.90
N SER A 72 -2.34 12.55 -11.65
CA SER A 72 -1.33 12.35 -10.61
C SER A 72 -1.12 10.85 -10.39
N PRO A 73 0.12 10.36 -10.23
CA PRO A 73 0.38 8.93 -9.98
C PRO A 73 -0.37 8.41 -8.73
N ALA A 74 -0.58 9.26 -7.72
CA ALA A 74 -1.36 8.91 -6.54
C ALA A 74 -2.84 8.58 -6.87
N CYS A 75 -3.42 9.30 -7.83
CA CYS A 75 -4.78 9.06 -8.30
C CYS A 75 -4.87 7.75 -9.09
N ILE A 76 -3.87 7.45 -9.93
CA ILE A 76 -3.80 6.16 -10.64
C ILE A 76 -3.73 5.01 -9.63
N PHE A 77 -2.85 5.09 -8.63
CA PHE A 77 -2.75 4.06 -7.59
C PHE A 77 -4.03 3.93 -6.76
N PHE A 78 -4.69 5.04 -6.45
CA PHE A 78 -5.98 5.04 -5.75
C PHE A 78 -7.05 4.25 -6.51
N ILE A 79 -7.22 4.57 -7.80
CA ILE A 79 -8.16 3.86 -8.68
C ILE A 79 -7.80 2.38 -8.74
N LEU A 80 -6.53 2.06 -9.02
CA LEU A 80 -6.09 0.68 -9.16
C LEU A 80 -6.37 -0.14 -7.89
N VAL A 81 -5.95 0.33 -6.71
CA VAL A 81 -6.23 -0.38 -5.45
C VAL A 81 -7.72 -0.56 -5.24
N ARG A 82 -8.50 0.52 -5.39
CA ARG A 82 -9.93 0.53 -5.10
C ARG A 82 -10.67 -0.49 -5.96
N TYR A 83 -10.54 -0.39 -7.27
CA TYR A 83 -11.33 -1.22 -8.18
C TYR A 83 -10.82 -2.66 -8.24
N ILE A 84 -9.50 -2.89 -8.19
CA ILE A 84 -8.96 -4.27 -8.16
C ILE A 84 -9.35 -4.97 -6.86
N SER A 85 -9.32 -4.27 -5.72
CA SER A 85 -9.72 -4.86 -4.43
C SER A 85 -11.21 -5.19 -4.40
N VAL A 86 -12.08 -4.31 -4.91
CA VAL A 86 -13.52 -4.60 -5.05
C VAL A 86 -13.75 -5.80 -5.96
N ALA A 87 -13.10 -5.84 -7.13
CA ALA A 87 -13.21 -6.97 -8.05
C ALA A 87 -12.77 -8.29 -7.39
N ALA A 88 -11.66 -8.29 -6.65
CA ALA A 88 -11.17 -9.45 -5.92
C ALA A 88 -12.14 -9.87 -4.79
N LEU A 89 -12.74 -8.92 -4.05
CA LEU A 89 -13.74 -9.22 -3.02
C LEU A 89 -15.00 -9.83 -3.63
N VAL A 90 -15.54 -9.23 -4.69
CA VAL A 90 -16.76 -9.71 -5.36
C VAL A 90 -16.51 -11.10 -5.93
N THR A 91 -15.42 -11.32 -6.66
CA THR A 91 -15.10 -12.63 -7.24
C THR A 91 -14.85 -13.70 -6.17
N SER A 92 -14.19 -13.36 -5.06
CA SER A 92 -14.01 -14.28 -3.92
C SER A 92 -15.34 -14.73 -3.29
N ASN A 93 -16.31 -13.81 -3.19
CA ASN A 93 -17.63 -14.09 -2.62
C ASN A 93 -18.56 -14.82 -3.59
N VAL A 94 -18.60 -14.42 -4.86
CA VAL A 94 -19.35 -15.14 -5.91
C VAL A 94 -18.89 -16.59 -6.01
N GLY A 95 -17.57 -16.83 -5.93
CA GLY A 95 -17.03 -18.19 -5.93
C GLY A 95 -17.46 -19.06 -4.76
N PHE A 96 -17.86 -18.46 -3.65
CA PHE A 96 -18.26 -19.18 -2.43
C PHE A 96 -19.77 -19.41 -2.36
N PHE A 97 -20.59 -18.46 -2.81
CA PHE A 97 -22.04 -18.55 -2.74
C PHE A 97 -22.70 -19.14 -3.99
N ALA A 98 -21.98 -19.29 -5.10
CA ALA A 98 -22.57 -19.83 -6.31
C ALA A 98 -22.71 -21.36 -6.26
N GLU A 99 -23.96 -21.82 -6.23
CA GLU A 99 -24.34 -23.21 -6.43
C GLU A 99 -24.56 -23.44 -7.94
N GLY A 100 -23.89 -24.42 -8.54
CA GLY A 100 -24.15 -24.79 -9.95
C GLY A 100 -23.12 -24.31 -10.99
N PHE A 101 -21.87 -24.05 -10.60
CA PHE A 101 -20.81 -23.87 -11.59
C PHE A 101 -20.61 -25.13 -12.45
N THR A 102 -20.66 -24.97 -13.76
CA THR A 102 -20.22 -26.02 -14.69
C THR A 102 -18.70 -26.22 -14.57
N LEU A 103 -18.20 -27.42 -14.91
CA LEU A 103 -16.77 -27.74 -14.84
C LEU A 103 -15.91 -26.76 -15.66
N VAL A 104 -16.42 -26.29 -16.81
CA VAL A 104 -15.74 -25.33 -17.69
C VAL A 104 -15.68 -23.94 -17.04
N ALA A 105 -16.79 -23.46 -16.47
CA ALA A 105 -16.83 -22.18 -15.77
C ALA A 105 -15.91 -22.20 -14.54
N CYS A 106 -15.90 -23.30 -13.80
CA CYS A 106 -15.01 -23.50 -12.65
C CYS A 106 -13.53 -23.38 -13.03
N ARG A 107 -13.11 -23.97 -14.16
CA ARG A 107 -11.72 -23.89 -14.63
C ARG A 107 -11.27 -22.47 -14.99
N HIS A 108 -12.17 -21.62 -15.50
CA HIS A 108 -11.83 -20.22 -15.74
C HIS A 108 -11.89 -19.39 -14.45
N PHE A 109 -12.90 -19.64 -13.61
CA PHE A 109 -13.14 -18.89 -12.40
C PHE A 109 -12.06 -19.12 -11.32
N TYR A 110 -11.49 -20.33 -11.23
CA TYR A 110 -10.53 -20.65 -10.17
C TYR A 110 -9.25 -19.79 -10.20
N LEU A 111 -8.86 -19.24 -11.35
CA LEU A 111 -7.67 -18.38 -11.47
C LEU A 111 -7.97 -16.89 -11.28
N ILE A 112 -9.21 -16.45 -11.51
CA ILE A 112 -9.56 -15.03 -11.49
C ILE A 112 -9.36 -14.46 -10.08
N ALA A 113 -9.91 -15.10 -9.05
CA ALA A 113 -9.85 -14.57 -7.68
C ALA A 113 -8.39 -14.47 -7.16
N PRO A 114 -7.52 -15.50 -7.29
CA PRO A 114 -6.11 -15.39 -6.91
C PRO A 114 -5.33 -14.34 -7.69
N VAL A 115 -5.58 -14.20 -8.99
CA VAL A 115 -4.89 -13.20 -9.82
C VAL A 115 -5.30 -11.80 -9.41
N LEU A 116 -6.58 -11.52 -9.22
CA LEU A 116 -7.03 -10.21 -8.75
C LEU A 116 -6.51 -9.91 -7.34
N LYS A 117 -6.47 -10.90 -6.45
CA LYS A 117 -5.86 -10.77 -5.12
C LYS A 117 -4.38 -10.42 -5.23
N LEU A 118 -3.62 -11.15 -6.07
CA LEU A 118 -2.20 -10.86 -6.31
C LEU A 118 -2.02 -9.44 -6.86
N MET A 119 -2.83 -9.02 -7.82
CA MET A 119 -2.75 -7.65 -8.34
C MET A 119 -3.03 -6.61 -7.25
N ALA A 120 -4.01 -6.85 -6.37
CA ALA A 120 -4.29 -5.97 -5.24
C ALA A 120 -3.10 -5.90 -4.26
N THR A 121 -2.47 -7.04 -3.93
CA THR A 121 -1.30 -7.05 -3.03
C THR A 121 -0.10 -6.33 -3.64
N LEU A 122 0.15 -6.52 -4.94
CA LEU A 122 1.25 -5.85 -5.64
C LEU A 122 1.07 -4.33 -5.65
N VAL A 123 -0.13 -3.84 -5.97
CA VAL A 123 -0.38 -2.40 -5.95
C VAL A 123 -0.23 -1.85 -4.52
N SER A 124 -0.70 -2.58 -3.51
CA SER A 124 -0.52 -2.20 -2.10
C SER A 124 0.96 -2.10 -1.70
N GLN A 125 1.78 -3.10 -2.04
CA GLN A 125 3.23 -3.10 -1.77
C GLN A 125 3.94 -1.94 -2.45
N VAL A 126 3.56 -1.61 -3.69
CA VAL A 126 4.09 -0.45 -4.41
C VAL A 126 3.73 0.86 -3.70
N ILE A 127 2.50 1.03 -3.23
CA ILE A 127 2.08 2.24 -2.48
C ILE A 127 2.88 2.40 -1.19
N ILE A 128 3.02 1.32 -0.42
CA ILE A 128 3.82 1.32 0.81
C ILE A 128 5.27 1.67 0.48
N GLY A 129 5.84 1.06 -0.57
CA GLY A 129 7.20 1.33 -1.01
C GLY A 129 7.43 2.79 -1.43
N VAL A 130 6.53 3.35 -2.24
CA VAL A 130 6.56 4.77 -2.66
C VAL A 130 6.47 5.69 -1.45
N ARG A 131 5.60 5.38 -0.49
CA ARG A 131 5.47 6.15 0.76
C ARG A 131 6.75 6.10 1.58
N THR A 132 7.32 4.91 1.82
CA THR A 132 8.56 4.75 2.57
C THR A 132 9.71 5.50 1.89
N TYR A 133 9.77 5.48 0.56
CA TYR A 133 10.76 6.25 -0.19
C TYR A 133 10.59 7.78 -0.03
N ALA A 134 9.36 8.28 -0.04
CA ALA A 134 9.06 9.69 0.20
C ALA A 134 9.49 10.12 1.62
N ILE A 135 9.18 9.31 2.64
CA ILE A 135 9.57 9.56 4.04
C ILE A 135 11.10 9.52 4.20
N ALA A 136 11.79 8.62 3.50
CA ALA A 136 13.24 8.49 3.53
C ALA A 136 14.01 9.61 2.80
N ARG A 137 13.35 10.76 2.54
CA ARG A 137 13.93 11.93 1.85
C ARG A 137 14.63 11.57 0.53
N LYS A 138 14.06 10.61 -0.20
CA LYS A 138 14.59 10.14 -1.49
C LYS A 138 15.97 9.49 -1.43
N SER A 139 16.37 8.91 -0.29
CA SER A 139 17.61 8.16 -0.17
C SER A 139 17.67 7.02 -1.21
N ARG A 140 18.72 7.02 -2.05
CA ARG A 140 18.90 6.00 -3.10
C ARG A 140 19.01 4.59 -2.53
N TRP A 141 19.63 4.46 -1.35
CA TRP A 141 19.79 3.19 -0.67
C TRP A 141 18.45 2.54 -0.33
N VAL A 142 17.45 3.33 0.07
CA VAL A 142 16.12 2.85 0.41
C VAL A 142 15.39 2.32 -0.82
N VAL A 143 15.57 2.94 -2.00
CA VAL A 143 15.00 2.44 -3.26
C VAL A 143 15.55 1.07 -3.60
N TRP A 144 16.87 0.91 -3.53
CA TRP A 144 17.51 -0.38 -3.83
C TRP A 144 17.09 -1.46 -2.83
N ALA A 145 17.07 -1.14 -1.54
CA ALA A 145 16.63 -2.06 -0.50
C ALA A 145 15.17 -2.50 -0.70
N LEU A 146 14.24 -1.56 -0.91
CA LEU A 146 12.82 -1.87 -1.15
C LEU A 146 12.60 -2.61 -2.47
N GLY A 147 13.34 -2.24 -3.53
CA GLY A 147 13.25 -2.88 -4.84
C GLY A 147 13.72 -4.34 -4.81
N ILE A 148 14.85 -4.62 -4.15
CA ILE A 148 15.35 -5.99 -3.97
C ILE A 148 14.34 -6.79 -3.15
N LEU A 149 13.84 -6.22 -2.04
CA LEU A 149 12.88 -6.91 -1.18
C LEU A 149 11.59 -7.21 -1.92
N PHE A 150 11.09 -6.27 -2.73
CA PHE A 150 9.90 -6.44 -3.57
C PHE A 150 10.06 -7.60 -4.56
N VAL A 151 11.22 -7.72 -5.23
CA VAL A 151 11.46 -8.85 -6.15
C VAL A 151 11.52 -10.18 -5.39
N ILE A 152 12.16 -10.20 -4.23
CA ILE A 152 12.25 -11.39 -3.37
C ILE A 152 10.86 -11.83 -2.89
N THR A 153 9.93 -10.92 -2.64
CA THR A 153 8.57 -11.25 -2.19
C THR A 153 7.63 -11.60 -3.34
N LEU A 154 7.76 -10.92 -4.47
CA LEU A 154 6.96 -11.12 -5.67
C LEU A 154 7.05 -12.55 -6.21
N VAL A 155 8.25 -13.12 -6.29
CA VAL A 155 8.46 -14.46 -6.89
C VAL A 155 7.70 -15.55 -6.11
N PRO A 156 7.86 -15.68 -4.77
CA PRO A 156 7.04 -16.54 -3.93
C PRO A 156 5.53 -16.32 -4.07
N GLU A 157 5.08 -15.07 -4.15
CA GLU A 157 3.65 -14.74 -4.27
C GLU A 157 3.07 -15.22 -5.59
N ILE A 158 3.76 -15.01 -6.72
CA ILE A 158 3.33 -15.51 -8.03
C ILE A 158 3.31 -17.04 -8.02
N MET A 159 4.36 -17.67 -7.51
CA MET A 159 4.47 -19.14 -7.48
C MET A 159 3.39 -19.77 -6.60
N GLY A 160 3.10 -19.16 -5.44
CA GLY A 160 2.09 -19.63 -4.49
C GLY A 160 0.66 -19.44 -4.97
N ASN A 161 0.36 -18.36 -5.70
CA ASN A 161 -1.01 -18.05 -6.13
C ASN A 161 -1.36 -18.61 -7.52
N VAL A 162 -0.43 -18.61 -8.48
CA VAL A 162 -0.72 -18.91 -9.90
C VAL A 162 -0.23 -20.29 -10.33
N VAL A 163 1.02 -20.65 -10.03
CA VAL A 163 1.67 -21.83 -10.65
C VAL A 163 1.37 -23.13 -9.91
N ARG A 164 1.38 -23.12 -8.58
CA ARG A 164 1.21 -24.35 -7.76
C ARG A 164 -0.01 -24.28 -6.86
N ARG A 165 -1.15 -23.83 -7.39
CA ARG A 165 -2.44 -23.93 -6.70
C ARG A 165 -2.96 -25.37 -6.72
N VAL A 166 -2.14 -26.32 -6.29
CA VAL A 166 -2.57 -27.69 -5.99
C VAL A 166 -3.27 -27.60 -4.64
N VAL A 167 -4.52 -28.06 -4.53
CA VAL A 167 -5.32 -28.07 -3.30
C VAL A 167 -4.46 -28.52 -2.12
N VAL A 168 -4.09 -27.55 -1.29
CA VAL A 168 -3.03 -27.62 -0.29
C VAL A 168 -3.52 -28.43 0.90
N GLN A 169 -3.42 -29.76 0.80
CA GLN A 169 -3.67 -30.60 1.97
C GLN A 169 -2.44 -31.36 2.45
N LYS A 170 -1.41 -31.59 1.62
CA LYS A 170 -0.22 -32.34 2.07
C LYS A 170 0.97 -31.50 2.51
N HIS A 171 1.14 -30.24 2.06
CA HIS A 171 2.37 -29.46 2.30
C HIS A 171 2.12 -28.01 2.77
N GLY A 172 1.38 -27.82 3.87
CA GLY A 172 1.12 -26.50 4.46
C GLY A 172 2.38 -25.67 4.81
N ARG A 173 3.55 -26.33 4.96
CA ARG A 173 4.84 -25.67 5.21
C ARG A 173 5.27 -24.71 4.11
N LEU A 174 4.86 -24.92 2.85
CA LEU A 174 5.29 -24.07 1.74
C LEU A 174 4.49 -22.76 1.69
N VAL A 175 3.17 -22.85 1.82
CA VAL A 175 2.28 -21.66 1.87
C VAL A 175 2.64 -20.75 3.02
N PHE A 176 2.96 -21.34 4.18
CA PHE A 176 3.43 -20.60 5.35
C PHE A 176 4.66 -19.75 5.04
N ARG A 177 5.67 -20.32 4.37
CA ARG A 177 6.91 -19.57 4.02
C ARG A 177 6.60 -18.38 3.12
N PHE A 178 5.74 -18.56 2.12
CA PHE A 178 5.37 -17.48 1.19
C PHE A 178 4.63 -16.35 1.90
N LEU A 179 3.71 -16.68 2.81
CA LEU A 179 3.01 -15.68 3.61
C LEU A 179 3.98 -14.92 4.53
N CYS A 180 4.91 -15.61 5.18
CA CYS A 180 5.94 -14.98 5.98
C CYS A 180 6.80 -14.01 5.16
N THR A 181 7.13 -14.35 3.91
CA THR A 181 7.92 -13.46 3.04
C THR A 181 7.19 -12.13 2.79
N ALA A 182 5.89 -12.15 2.49
CA ALA A 182 5.12 -10.93 2.31
C ALA A 182 5.08 -10.07 3.60
N MET A 183 4.91 -10.69 4.77
CA MET A 183 4.95 -9.98 6.05
C MET A 183 6.30 -9.31 6.33
N ILE A 184 7.41 -9.95 5.92
CA ILE A 184 8.75 -9.39 6.06
C ILE A 184 8.87 -8.10 5.23
N PHE A 185 8.31 -8.05 4.03
CA PHE A 185 8.30 -6.81 3.22
C PHE A 185 7.63 -5.66 3.97
N ASP A 186 6.41 -5.89 4.47
CA ASP A 186 5.65 -4.87 5.18
C ASP A 186 6.37 -4.42 6.46
N ALA A 187 6.92 -5.36 7.22
CA ALA A 187 7.66 -5.09 8.45
C ALA A 187 8.94 -4.27 8.19
N VAL A 188 9.70 -4.60 7.15
CA VAL A 188 10.93 -3.87 6.78
C VAL A 188 10.58 -2.49 6.24
N ALA A 189 9.60 -2.37 5.33
CA ALA A 189 9.18 -1.10 4.76
C ALA A 189 8.68 -0.13 5.85
N MET A 190 7.91 -0.65 6.81
CA MET A 190 7.45 0.12 7.97
C MET A 190 8.56 0.42 8.97
N GLY A 191 9.49 -0.51 9.20
CA GLY A 191 10.67 -0.29 10.05
C GLY A 191 11.54 0.85 9.52
N ILE A 192 11.79 0.87 8.20
CA ILE A 192 12.53 1.96 7.53
C ILE A 192 11.76 3.27 7.67
N ALA A 193 10.46 3.29 7.37
CA ALA A 193 9.65 4.50 7.50
C ALA A 193 9.67 5.05 8.94
N SER A 194 9.50 4.18 9.93
CA SER A 194 9.50 4.55 11.35
C SER A 194 10.86 5.07 11.80
N TYR A 195 11.95 4.43 11.38
CA TYR A 195 13.32 4.85 11.68
C TYR A 195 13.61 6.27 11.16
N TYR A 196 13.31 6.54 9.89
CA TYR A 196 13.53 7.86 9.28
C TYR A 196 12.66 8.95 9.93
N LEU A 197 11.47 8.58 10.41
CA LEU A 197 10.57 9.52 11.03
C LEU A 197 11.00 9.86 12.46
N ILE A 198 11.44 8.87 13.25
CA ILE A 198 12.06 9.09 14.57
C ILE A 198 13.34 9.92 14.44
N LEU A 199 14.15 9.66 13.41
CA LEU A 199 15.34 10.45 13.16
C LEU A 199 14.99 11.90 12.80
N SER A 200 13.93 12.10 11.99
CA SER A 200 13.47 13.43 11.59
C SER A 200 12.86 14.21 12.75
N SER A 201 12.18 13.55 13.70
CA SER A 201 11.58 14.21 14.86
C SER A 201 12.60 14.71 15.88
N ARG A 202 13.78 14.05 15.95
CA ARG A 202 14.87 14.46 16.85
C ARG A 202 15.69 15.66 16.33
N GLY A 203 15.69 15.92 15.03
CA GLY A 203 16.65 16.83 14.39
C GLY A 203 16.12 18.21 13.94
N MET A 204 14.81 18.45 13.90
CA MET A 204 14.27 19.68 13.28
C MET A 204 13.73 20.69 14.29
N LYS A 205 14.27 21.92 14.22
CA LYS A 205 13.79 23.12 14.94
C LYS A 205 12.60 23.83 14.25
N TYR A 206 12.03 23.25 13.19
CA TYR A 206 10.94 23.85 12.42
C TYR A 206 9.59 23.20 12.79
N PRO A 207 8.68 23.90 13.50
CA PRO A 207 7.45 23.32 14.06
C PRO A 207 6.41 22.89 13.02
N MET A 208 6.48 23.40 11.78
CA MET A 208 5.44 23.15 10.78
C MET A 208 5.59 21.78 10.08
N VAL A 209 6.81 21.31 9.84
CA VAL A 209 7.05 20.02 9.17
C VAL A 209 6.84 18.84 10.14
N THR A 210 6.97 19.10 11.44
CA THR A 210 6.75 18.10 12.49
C THR A 210 5.29 17.66 12.58
N ASP A 211 4.33 18.57 12.45
CA ASP A 211 2.91 18.21 12.60
C ASP A 211 2.40 17.30 11.48
N LEU A 212 2.77 17.59 10.23
CA LEU A 212 2.44 16.72 9.10
C LEU A 212 3.06 15.33 9.28
N SER A 213 4.35 15.28 9.62
CA SER A 213 5.04 14.00 9.83
C SER A 213 4.44 13.20 10.98
N ARG A 214 3.95 13.88 12.03
CA ARG A 214 3.33 13.27 13.21
C ARG A 214 1.94 12.73 12.89
N MET A 215 1.12 13.47 12.15
CA MET A 215 -0.19 13.00 11.68
C MET A 215 -0.03 11.78 10.78
N MET A 216 0.87 11.86 9.80
CA MET A 216 1.18 10.72 8.92
C MET A 216 1.75 9.51 9.66
N LEU A 217 2.57 9.73 10.70
CA LEU A 217 3.09 8.65 11.55
C LEU A 217 1.98 8.00 12.36
N GLN A 218 1.11 8.81 12.99
CA GLN A 218 0.03 8.30 13.82
C GLN A 218 -0.91 7.41 13.01
N GLU A 219 -1.29 7.85 11.81
CA GLU A 219 -2.10 7.04 10.89
C GLU A 219 -1.32 5.82 10.36
N GLY A 220 -0.01 5.99 10.08
CA GLY A 220 0.87 4.91 9.63
C GLY A 220 1.11 3.80 10.65
N ILE A 221 1.18 4.13 11.95
CA ILE A 221 1.35 3.17 13.03
C ILE A 221 0.06 2.36 13.22
N VAL A 222 -1.09 3.04 13.23
CA VAL A 222 -2.39 2.35 13.32
C VAL A 222 -2.55 1.38 12.15
N TYR A 223 -2.16 1.80 10.95
CA TYR A 223 -2.11 0.94 9.77
C TYR A 223 -1.24 -0.30 9.98
N PHE A 224 -0.01 -0.12 10.44
CA PHE A 224 0.92 -1.23 10.66
C PHE A 224 0.42 -2.21 11.72
N LEU A 225 -0.10 -1.72 12.84
CA LEU A 225 -0.64 -2.57 13.89
C LEU A 225 -1.83 -3.38 13.39
N ALA A 226 -2.74 -2.74 12.65
CA ALA A 226 -3.89 -3.44 12.07
C ALA A 226 -3.43 -4.50 11.04
N LEU A 227 -2.58 -4.12 10.08
CA LEU A 227 -2.08 -5.04 9.06
C LEU A 227 -1.33 -6.23 9.68
N THR A 228 -0.50 -5.97 10.69
CA THR A 228 0.22 -7.01 11.45
C THR A 228 -0.77 -7.93 12.17
N ALA A 229 -1.79 -7.39 12.81
CA ALA A 229 -2.82 -8.18 13.48
C ALA A 229 -3.58 -9.09 12.49
N PHE A 230 -3.96 -8.57 11.31
CA PHE A 230 -4.62 -9.37 10.27
C PHE A 230 -3.69 -10.41 9.66
N ASN A 231 -2.41 -10.08 9.48
CA ASN A 231 -1.40 -11.02 9.02
C ASN A 231 -1.20 -12.16 10.02
N ILE A 232 -1.07 -11.84 11.33
CA ILE A 232 -1.00 -12.85 12.39
C ILE A 232 -2.28 -13.70 12.42
N LEU A 233 -3.45 -13.07 12.33
CA LEU A 233 -4.74 -13.80 12.28
C LEU A 233 -4.79 -14.76 11.10
N ASN A 234 -4.39 -14.30 9.90
CA ASN A 234 -4.30 -15.14 8.71
C ASN A 234 -3.35 -16.32 8.95
N LEU A 235 -2.18 -16.08 9.54
CA LEU A 235 -1.19 -17.11 9.84
C LEU A 235 -1.71 -18.15 10.84
N VAL A 236 -2.43 -17.70 11.89
CA VAL A 236 -3.08 -18.58 12.87
C VAL A 236 -4.14 -19.44 12.19
N LEU A 237 -4.96 -18.85 11.30
CA LEU A 237 -5.99 -19.58 10.58
C LEU A 237 -5.44 -20.54 9.52
N PHE A 238 -4.33 -20.18 8.87
CA PHE A 238 -3.61 -21.06 7.93
C PHE A 238 -3.02 -22.31 8.59
N ARG A 239 -2.82 -22.26 9.90
CA ARG A 239 -2.40 -23.42 10.68
C ARG A 239 -3.55 -24.38 10.99
N GLY A 240 -4.81 -23.93 10.89
CA GLY A 240 -5.97 -24.82 10.98
C GLY A 240 -6.27 -25.51 9.65
N ASP A 241 -6.85 -26.72 9.69
CA ASP A 241 -7.19 -27.50 8.48
C ASP A 241 -8.48 -27.03 7.76
N ASN A 242 -9.08 -25.92 8.20
CA ASN A 242 -10.35 -25.42 7.70
C ASN A 242 -10.17 -24.40 6.57
N PHE A 243 -10.26 -24.86 5.32
CA PHE A 243 -10.11 -24.03 4.12
C PHE A 243 -11.12 -22.86 4.06
N GLU A 244 -12.36 -23.09 4.50
CA GLU A 244 -13.42 -22.07 4.47
C GLU A 244 -13.11 -20.87 5.36
N MET A 245 -12.64 -21.14 6.58
CA MET A 245 -12.18 -20.12 7.53
C MET A 245 -10.98 -19.35 7.01
N GLN A 246 -9.99 -20.04 6.42
CA GLN A 246 -8.82 -19.39 5.83
C GLN A 246 -9.22 -18.42 4.71
N SER A 247 -10.15 -18.84 3.84
CA SER A 247 -10.64 -18.01 2.75
C SER A 247 -11.51 -16.84 3.25
N ALA A 248 -12.30 -17.04 4.31
CA ALA A 248 -13.10 -15.97 4.91
C ALA A 248 -12.20 -14.89 5.54
N ALA A 249 -11.19 -15.28 6.32
CA ALA A 249 -10.25 -14.34 6.92
C ALA A 249 -9.37 -13.63 5.90
N THR A 250 -8.99 -14.32 4.82
CA THR A 250 -8.34 -13.66 3.67
C THR A 250 -9.22 -12.55 3.10
N THR A 251 -10.53 -12.79 2.96
CA THR A 251 -11.49 -11.79 2.43
C THR A 251 -11.60 -10.60 3.38
N LEU A 252 -11.64 -10.84 4.69
CA LEU A 252 -11.62 -9.78 5.70
C LEU A 252 -10.32 -8.97 5.67
N GLY A 253 -9.15 -9.63 5.61
CA GLY A 253 -7.86 -8.97 5.52
C GLY A 253 -7.73 -8.12 4.25
N GLN A 254 -8.31 -8.57 3.14
CA GLN A 254 -8.34 -7.81 1.89
C GLN A 254 -9.23 -6.58 1.99
N ALA A 255 -10.43 -6.70 2.57
CA ALA A 255 -11.31 -5.55 2.83
C ALA A 255 -10.61 -4.50 3.68
N VAL A 256 -9.95 -4.93 4.75
CA VAL A 256 -9.21 -4.04 5.64
C VAL A 256 -8.03 -3.36 4.92
N THR A 257 -7.25 -4.12 4.15
CA THR A 257 -6.12 -3.57 3.38
C THR A 257 -6.59 -2.51 2.38
N MET A 258 -7.73 -2.75 1.72
CA MET A 258 -8.36 -1.79 0.80
C MET A 258 -8.73 -0.48 1.52
N ILE A 259 -9.47 -0.57 2.63
CA ILE A 259 -9.93 0.57 3.43
C ILE A 259 -8.75 1.45 3.86
N PHE A 260 -7.73 0.81 4.41
CA PHE A 260 -6.56 1.53 4.88
C PHE A 260 -5.75 2.16 3.75
N SER A 261 -5.59 1.46 2.62
CA SER A 261 -4.87 2.00 1.47
C SER A 261 -5.56 3.25 0.91
N GLN A 262 -6.90 3.25 0.86
CA GLN A 262 -7.68 4.40 0.41
C GLN A 262 -7.52 5.60 1.37
N LYS A 263 -7.69 5.39 2.67
CA LYS A 263 -7.53 6.45 3.68
C LYS A 263 -6.14 7.05 3.68
N LEU A 264 -5.12 6.21 3.56
CA LEU A 264 -3.72 6.64 3.48
C LEU A 264 -3.48 7.53 2.25
N ILE A 265 -3.99 7.17 1.08
CA ILE A 265 -3.81 7.97 -0.14
C ILE A 265 -4.58 9.29 -0.06
N LEU A 266 -5.81 9.29 0.47
CA LEU A 266 -6.59 10.51 0.64
C LEU A 266 -5.93 11.48 1.62
N SER A 267 -5.47 10.99 2.77
CA SER A 267 -4.72 11.77 3.77
C SER A 267 -3.47 12.41 3.16
N LEU A 268 -2.67 11.63 2.42
CA LEU A 268 -1.51 12.15 1.68
C LEU A 268 -1.88 13.24 0.68
N SER A 269 -2.98 13.06 -0.05
CA SER A 269 -3.42 14.02 -1.05
C SER A 269 -3.90 15.32 -0.43
N ASP A 270 -4.63 15.26 0.69
CA ASP A 270 -5.13 16.44 1.37
C ASP A 270 -3.98 17.25 1.98
N CYS A 271 -3.02 16.59 2.60
CA CYS A 271 -1.82 17.26 3.12
C CYS A 271 -1.00 17.94 2.02
N THR A 272 -0.84 17.28 0.87
CA THR A 272 -0.12 17.87 -0.27
C THR A 272 -0.83 19.13 -0.78
N PHE A 273 -2.17 19.11 -0.79
CA PHE A 273 -2.97 20.24 -1.22
C PHE A 273 -2.87 21.42 -0.24
N GLU A 274 -2.98 21.18 1.07
CA GLU A 274 -2.82 22.21 2.09
C GLU A 274 -1.44 22.87 2.02
N GLN A 275 -0.38 22.10 1.81
CA GLN A 275 0.96 22.65 1.62
C GLN A 275 1.06 23.58 0.41
N HIS A 276 0.40 23.23 -0.69
CA HIS A 276 0.33 24.10 -1.86
C HIS A 276 -0.41 25.41 -1.56
N GLN A 277 -1.57 25.34 -0.89
CA GLN A 277 -2.32 26.54 -0.51
C GLN A 277 -1.55 27.44 0.45
N LEU A 278 -0.84 26.88 1.42
CA LEU A 278 -0.03 27.65 2.37
C LEU A 278 1.13 28.38 1.67
N ARG A 279 1.78 27.74 0.70
CA ARG A 279 2.80 28.40 -0.13
C ARG A 279 2.22 29.55 -0.94
N GLU A 280 1.07 29.36 -1.57
CA GLU A 280 0.41 30.42 -2.34
C GLU A 280 0.02 31.62 -1.47
N ARG A 281 -0.45 31.38 -0.24
CA ARG A 281 -0.70 32.45 0.74
C ARG A 281 0.58 33.18 1.11
N GLU A 282 1.67 32.47 1.39
CA GLU A 282 2.96 33.07 1.74
C GLU A 282 3.52 33.93 0.60
N TYR A 283 3.39 33.49 -0.65
CA TYR A 283 3.73 34.30 -1.83
C TYR A 283 2.85 35.54 -1.95
N SER A 284 1.54 35.42 -1.66
CA SER A 284 0.60 36.54 -1.74
C SER A 284 0.91 37.61 -0.68
N THR A 285 1.15 37.20 0.57
CA THR A 285 1.55 38.13 1.66
C THR A 285 2.91 38.76 1.38
N SER A 286 3.86 38.01 0.82
CA SER A 286 5.19 38.56 0.47
C SER A 286 5.12 39.58 -0.66
N SER A 287 4.17 39.43 -1.60
CA SER A 287 3.95 40.39 -2.68
C SER A 287 3.33 41.70 -2.20
N GLU A 288 2.54 41.67 -1.13
CA GLU A 288 1.88 42.85 -0.57
C GLU A 288 2.84 43.69 0.30
N PHE A 289 3.84 43.05 0.92
CA PHE A 289 4.86 43.70 1.74
C PHE A 289 6.05 44.28 0.97
N LEU A 290 6.11 44.10 -0.36
CA LEU A 290 7.02 44.87 -1.20
C LEU A 290 6.33 46.19 -1.55
N PRO A 291 6.54 47.29 -0.79
CA PRO A 291 5.99 48.59 -1.15
C PRO A 291 6.44 48.92 -2.57
N ASP A 292 5.50 49.44 -3.34
CA ASP A 292 5.62 49.83 -4.74
C ASP A 292 6.88 50.68 -4.95
N SER A 293 8.01 50.02 -5.18
CA SER A 293 9.30 50.64 -5.43
C SER A 293 9.40 51.10 -6.89
N ARG A 294 8.25 51.30 -7.55
CA ARG A 294 8.12 52.06 -8.80
C ARG A 294 8.26 53.58 -8.57
N ILE A 295 9.16 53.99 -7.69
CA ILE A 295 9.63 55.36 -7.61
C ILE A 295 11.15 55.34 -7.80
N MET A 296 11.55 55.80 -8.99
CA MET A 296 12.89 56.24 -9.42
C MET A 296 13.94 55.18 -9.75
N LEU A 297 13.92 54.71 -11.00
CA LEU A 297 15.17 54.41 -11.72
C LEU A 297 15.32 55.39 -12.89
N HIS A 298 16.20 56.35 -12.63
CA HIS A 298 16.90 57.20 -13.58
C HIS A 298 17.60 56.34 -14.66
N PRO A 299 17.65 56.76 -15.93
CA PRO A 299 18.39 56.03 -16.97
C PRO A 299 19.89 56.29 -16.84
N SER A 300 20.68 55.37 -17.42
CA SER A 300 22.11 55.43 -17.74
C SER A 300 23.13 54.85 -16.74
N VAL A 301 23.28 53.52 -16.72
CA VAL A 301 24.59 52.89 -16.50
C VAL A 301 24.74 51.69 -17.47
N PRO A 302 25.78 51.64 -18.31
CA PRO A 302 26.02 50.53 -19.24
C PRO A 302 26.56 49.27 -18.53
N PRO A 303 26.34 48.08 -19.09
CA PRO A 303 26.68 46.81 -18.46
C PRO A 303 28.19 46.50 -18.53
N PRO A 304 28.81 45.98 -17.45
CA PRO A 304 30.13 45.38 -17.54
C PRO A 304 30.05 43.96 -18.12
N LEU A 305 30.85 43.73 -19.16
CA LEU A 305 31.23 42.42 -19.68
C LEU A 305 32.10 41.70 -18.66
N PHE A 306 31.63 40.62 -18.03
CA PHE A 306 32.49 39.50 -17.62
C PHE A 306 31.70 38.18 -17.53
N PRO A 307 32.29 37.03 -17.89
CA PRO A 307 31.62 35.75 -18.00
C PRO A 307 31.77 34.94 -16.71
N PHE A 308 30.66 34.63 -16.04
CA PHE A 308 30.63 33.58 -15.02
C PHE A 308 30.05 32.30 -15.62
N THR A 309 30.96 31.40 -15.99
CA THR A 309 30.68 29.97 -16.19
C THR A 309 30.22 29.34 -14.88
N LEU A 310 28.92 29.34 -14.63
CA LEU A 310 28.31 28.64 -13.51
C LEU A 310 28.03 27.20 -13.94
N ILE A 311 28.87 26.30 -13.45
CA ILE A 311 28.76 24.84 -13.60
C ILE A 311 27.44 24.39 -12.96
N ARG A 312 26.40 24.34 -13.79
CA ARG A 312 25.12 23.68 -13.49
C ARG A 312 25.36 22.18 -13.56
N ARG A 313 25.73 21.57 -12.43
CA ARG A 313 25.76 20.10 -12.28
C ARG A 313 24.34 19.56 -12.56
N HIS A 314 24.17 19.07 -13.77
CA HIS A 314 23.12 18.14 -14.15
C HIS A 314 23.19 16.92 -13.24
N ILE A 315 22.27 16.83 -12.29
CA ILE A 315 21.83 15.53 -11.77
C ILE A 315 20.63 15.16 -12.65
N PRO A 316 20.73 14.15 -13.53
CA PRO A 316 19.56 13.65 -14.22
C PRO A 316 18.62 13.06 -13.17
N LEU A 317 17.51 13.75 -12.94
CA LEU A 317 16.33 13.19 -12.33
C LEU A 317 15.88 12.09 -13.29
N LEU A 318 16.18 10.84 -12.95
CA LEU A 318 15.63 9.66 -13.61
C LEU A 318 14.14 9.59 -13.21
N VAL A 319 13.35 10.49 -13.79
CA VAL A 319 11.92 10.38 -13.91
C VAL A 319 11.69 9.18 -14.82
N VAL A 320 10.92 8.22 -14.32
CA VAL A 320 10.34 7.12 -15.10
C VAL A 320 9.68 7.72 -16.32
N THR A 321 10.39 7.70 -17.44
CA THR A 321 9.87 8.09 -18.75
C THR A 321 9.08 6.88 -19.22
N LEU A 322 7.78 6.91 -19.00
CA LEU A 322 6.84 6.11 -19.79
C LEU A 322 7.06 6.54 -21.25
N HIS A 323 7.67 5.65 -22.01
CA HIS A 323 8.05 5.84 -23.40
C HIS A 323 6.78 5.82 -24.26
N THR A 324 6.15 6.98 -24.43
CA THR A 324 5.25 7.23 -25.57
C THR A 324 6.11 7.70 -26.73
N ARG A 325 6.32 6.77 -27.67
CA ARG A 325 7.09 6.94 -28.90
C ARG A 325 6.16 7.59 -29.94
N ASP A 326 6.44 8.85 -30.31
CA ASP A 326 5.74 9.56 -31.39
C ASP A 326 6.27 9.08 -32.77
N PRO A 327 5.41 8.82 -33.77
CA PRO A 327 5.78 8.23 -35.04
C PRO A 327 5.81 9.25 -36.20
N ASP A 328 6.42 10.43 -36.04
CA ASP A 328 6.42 11.45 -37.10
C ASP A 328 7.83 11.90 -37.52
N ARG A 329 8.69 10.96 -37.93
CA ARG A 329 9.87 11.25 -38.77
C ARG A 329 10.33 10.02 -39.56
N LEU A 330 9.86 9.89 -40.80
CA LEU A 330 10.57 9.19 -41.88
C LEU A 330 10.19 9.84 -43.21
N GLY A 331 11.08 10.70 -43.70
CA GLY A 331 11.14 11.09 -45.11
C GLY A 331 12.27 10.33 -45.79
N PHE A 332 11.97 9.84 -47.00
CA PHE A 332 12.83 9.58 -48.17
C PHE A 332 14.26 9.08 -47.88
N VAL A 333 14.66 7.86 -48.27
CA VAL A 333 14.68 7.25 -49.61
C VAL A 333 14.45 5.74 -49.52
#